data_AF-A0A7Y8GVW0-F1
#
_entry.id   AF-A0A7Y8GVW0-F1
#
_cell.length_a   1.000
_cell.length_b   1.000
_cell.length_c   1.000
_cell.angle_alpha   90.00
_cell.angle_beta   90.00
_cell.angle_gamma   90.00
#
_symmetry.space_group_name_H-M   'P 1'
#
loop_
_entity.id
_entity.type
_entity.pdbx_description
1 polymer ?
#
loop_
_entity_poly.entity_id
_entity_poly.type
_entity_poly.pdbx_seq_one_letter_code
_entity_poly.pdbx_strand_id
1 'polypeptide(L)'
;MNDVDQLSPVKQGLWFYGGVTTCHVRIVRHHTLFGTGNADDPPELATDHAVECFYIRFDKPHTPVPWLDGGAALSLREAVFLAERRLGPVVSWAD
;
A
#
# COMPACT_ATOMS: atom_id res chain seq x y z
N MET A 1 0.61 13.39 -7.86
CA MET A 1 0.97 13.34 -6.43
C MET A 1 -0.23 12.70 -5.76
N ASN A 2 -0.16 11.40 -5.46
CA ASN A 2 -1.33 10.65 -5.00
C ASN A 2 -1.70 11.12 -3.60
N ASP A 3 -2.91 11.65 -3.44
CA ASP A 3 -3.47 12.14 -2.17
C ASP A 3 -3.28 11.13 -1.03
N VAL A 4 -3.28 9.84 -1.39
CA VAL A 4 -2.99 8.69 -0.52
C VAL A 4 -1.75 8.87 0.35
N ASP A 5 -0.68 9.48 -0.16
CA ASP A 5 0.57 9.60 0.61
C ASP A 5 0.49 10.65 1.73
N GLN A 6 -0.46 11.57 1.67
CA GLN A 6 -0.69 12.59 2.70
C GLN A 6 -1.67 12.13 3.79
N LEU A 7 -2.30 10.96 3.61
CA LEU A 7 -3.26 10.44 4.56
C LEU A 7 -2.59 9.86 5.80
N SER A 8 -3.31 9.94 6.92
CA SER A 8 -2.89 9.32 8.18
C SER A 8 -3.03 7.80 8.10
N PRO A 9 -2.01 7.04 8.51
CA PRO A 9 -2.07 5.59 8.47
C PRO A 9 -3.06 5.04 9.50
N VAL A 10 -3.82 4.02 9.10
CA VAL A 10 -4.67 3.23 10.00
C VAL A 10 -3.91 2.05 10.60
N LYS A 11 -2.79 1.66 10.00
CA LYS A 11 -1.82 0.71 10.55
C LYS A 11 -0.42 1.04 10.04
N GLN A 12 0.59 0.82 10.86
CA GLN A 12 1.99 1.05 10.48
C GLN A 12 2.89 0.00 11.10
N GLY A 13 4.08 -0.16 10.53
CA GLY A 13 5.04 -1.15 10.94
C GLY A 13 6.38 -0.97 10.26
N LEU A 14 7.26 -1.93 10.51
CA LEU A 14 8.60 -1.98 9.95
C LEU A 14 8.78 -3.28 9.16
N TRP A 15 9.57 -3.22 8.10
CA TRP A 15 9.97 -4.37 7.29
C TRP A 15 11.48 -4.31 7.00
N PHE A 16 12.08 -5.45 6.65
CA PHE A 16 13.53 -5.53 6.39
C PHE A 16 13.83 -5.64 4.90
N TYR A 17 14.24 -4.54 4.28
CA TYR A 17 14.76 -4.55 2.91
C TYR A 17 16.10 -5.29 2.86
N GLY A 18 16.19 -6.29 1.99
CA GLY A 18 17.37 -7.16 1.87
C GLY A 18 17.72 -7.93 3.14
N GLY A 19 16.78 -8.05 4.09
CA GLY A 19 16.99 -8.71 5.38
C GLY A 19 17.84 -7.94 6.39
N VAL A 20 18.28 -6.72 6.07
CA VAL A 20 19.24 -5.97 6.90
C VAL A 20 18.82 -4.53 7.17
N THR A 21 18.09 -3.89 6.26
CA THR A 21 17.74 -2.48 6.39
C THR A 21 16.30 -2.33 6.83
N THR A 22 16.10 -1.75 8.02
CA THR A 22 14.76 -1.43 8.53
C THR A 22 14.13 -0.31 7.72
N CYS A 23 12.93 -0.56 7.22
CA CYS A 23 12.14 0.31 6.37
C CYS A 23 10.70 0.39 6.92
N HIS A 24 9.98 1.46 6.60
CA HIS A 24 8.61 1.68 7.06
C HIS A 24 7.61 1.06 6.09
N VAL A 25 6.54 0.52 6.66
CA VAL A 25 5.32 0.15 5.94
C VAL A 25 4.13 0.77 6.66
N ARG A 26 3.15 1.25 5.90
CA ARG A 26 1.90 1.78 6.40
C ARG A 26 0.73 1.37 5.52
N ILE A 27 -0.43 1.27 6.14
CA ILE A 27 -1.71 1.06 5.48
C ILE A 27 -2.54 2.31 5.69
N VAL A 28 -3.06 2.87 4.61
CA VAL A 28 -3.87 4.09 4.59
C VAL A 28 -5.26 3.77 4.06
N ARG A 29 -6.30 4.21 4.78
CA ARG A 29 -7.70 4.06 4.38
C ARG A 29 -8.05 5.14 3.37
N HIS A 30 -8.80 4.77 2.33
CA HIS A 30 -9.33 5.67 1.31
C HIS A 30 -10.75 5.27 0.91
N HIS A 31 -11.43 6.14 0.17
CA HIS A 31 -12.81 5.94 -0.29
C HIS A 31 -12.91 5.82 -1.83
N THR A 32 -11.77 5.81 -2.50
CA THR A 32 -11.65 5.59 -3.95
C THR A 32 -10.57 4.55 -4.21
N LEU A 33 -10.96 3.44 -4.83
CA LEU A 33 -10.06 2.49 -5.43
C LEU A 33 -9.70 3.01 -6.83
N PHE A 34 -8.45 3.41 -7.02
CA PHE A 34 -7.97 3.99 -8.27
C PHE A 34 -7.81 2.89 -9.31
N GLY A 35 -8.39 3.12 -10.48
CA GLY A 35 -8.20 2.27 -11.64
C GLY A 35 -6.82 2.44 -12.24
N THR A 36 -6.45 1.53 -13.14
CA THR A 36 -5.20 1.60 -13.89
C THR A 36 -5.20 2.75 -14.90
N GLY A 37 -6.40 3.23 -15.30
CA GLY A 37 -6.57 4.22 -16.36
C GLY A 37 -6.27 3.69 -17.76
N ASN A 38 -6.00 2.39 -17.90
CA ASN A 38 -5.73 1.75 -19.18
C ASN A 38 -7.04 1.34 -19.86
N ALA A 39 -7.30 1.84 -21.07
CA ALA A 39 -8.51 1.54 -21.82
C ALA A 39 -8.60 0.08 -22.30
N ASP A 40 -7.47 -0.63 -22.35
CA ASP A 40 -7.43 -2.05 -22.71
C ASP A 40 -7.72 -2.99 -21.53
N ASP A 41 -7.72 -2.47 -20.29
CA ASP A 41 -8.07 -3.26 -19.10
C ASP A 41 -9.60 -3.38 -18.97
N PRO A 42 -10.12 -4.47 -18.38
CA PRO A 42 -11.53 -4.58 -18.03
C PRO A 42 -12.02 -3.35 -17.24
N PRO A 43 -13.29 -2.90 -17.41
CA PRO A 43 -13.81 -1.70 -16.76
C PRO A 43 -13.62 -1.67 -15.24
N GLU A 44 -13.71 -2.84 -14.60
CA GLU A 44 -13.49 -3.06 -13.17
C GLU A 44 -12.04 -2.82 -12.69
N LEU A 45 -11.08 -2.78 -13.60
CA LEU A 45 -9.67 -2.46 -13.33
C LEU A 45 -9.28 -1.09 -13.88
N ALA A 46 -9.85 -0.69 -15.01
CA ALA A 46 -9.52 0.56 -15.68
C ALA A 46 -10.06 1.80 -14.94
N THR A 47 -11.22 1.69 -14.29
CA THR A 47 -11.98 2.83 -13.77
C THR A 47 -11.81 3.01 -12.26
N ASP A 48 -11.87 4.25 -11.80
CA ASP A 48 -11.95 4.55 -10.38
C ASP A 48 -13.30 4.11 -9.79
N HIS A 49 -13.26 3.46 -8.63
CA HIS A 49 -14.45 3.02 -7.93
C HIS A 49 -14.55 3.71 -6.56
N ALA A 50 -15.69 4.36 -6.30
CA ALA A 50 -16.02 4.95 -5.01
C ALA A 50 -16.39 3.85 -3.99
N VAL A 51 -15.37 3.24 -3.39
CA VAL A 51 -15.48 2.16 -2.42
C VAL A 51 -14.45 2.35 -1.32
N GLU A 52 -14.79 1.92 -0.11
CA GLU A 52 -13.79 1.81 0.94
C GLU A 52 -12.68 0.85 0.54
N CYS A 53 -11.44 1.33 0.61
CA CYS A 53 -10.26 0.55 0.29
C CYS A 53 -9.06 0.96 1.15
N PHE A 54 -8.02 0.13 1.11
CA PHE A 54 -6.83 0.26 1.92
C PHE A 54 -5.61 0.16 1.03
N TYR A 55 -4.79 1.21 1.00
CA TYR A 55 -3.55 1.25 0.22
C TYR A 55 -2.36 0.91 1.10
N ILE A 56 -1.48 0.07 0.57
CA ILE A 56 -0.22 -0.30 1.20
C ILE A 56 0.85 0.65 0.66
N ARG A 57 1.51 1.37 1.55
CA ARG A 57 2.64 2.25 1.24
C ARG A 57 3.86 1.81 2.02
N PHE A 58 5.00 1.75 1.37
CA PHE A 58 6.25 1.40 2.03
C PHE A 58 7.40 2.23 1.49
N ASP A 59 8.40 2.50 2.31
CA ASP A 59 9.65 3.12 1.86
C ASP A 59 10.69 2.04 1.54
N LYS A 60 11.73 2.41 0.78
CA LYS A 60 12.92 1.59 0.59
C LYS A 60 14.16 2.49 0.44
N PRO A 61 15.37 2.00 0.74
CA PRO A 61 16.59 2.80 0.61
C PRO A 61 16.83 3.22 -0.84
N HIS A 62 17.54 4.33 -1.03
CA HIS A 62 17.98 4.83 -2.35
C HIS A 62 16.83 5.08 -3.35
N THR A 63 15.65 5.46 -2.86
CA THR A 63 14.49 5.78 -3.70
C THR A 63 14.21 7.28 -3.68
N PRO A 64 13.94 7.90 -4.84
CA PRO A 64 13.71 9.34 -4.92
C PRO A 64 12.33 9.76 -4.38
N VAL A 65 11.40 8.81 -4.25
CA VAL A 65 10.07 9.02 -3.67
C VAL A 65 10.00 8.46 -2.25
N PRO A 66 9.29 9.14 -1.33
CA PRO A 66 9.21 8.72 0.07
C PRO A 66 8.37 7.44 0.26
N TRP A 67 7.40 7.21 -0.62
CA TRP A 67 6.49 6.07 -0.52
C TRP A 67 6.34 5.38 -1.88
N LEU A 68 6.36 4.06 -1.85
CA LEU A 68 6.10 3.17 -2.98
C LEU A 68 4.76 2.48 -2.82
N ASP A 69 4.20 2.06 -3.95
CA ASP A 69 2.94 1.34 -4.01
C ASP A 69 3.10 -0.16 -3.72
N GLY A 70 2.40 -0.62 -2.69
CA GLY A 70 2.32 -2.01 -2.27
C GLY A 70 1.07 -2.75 -2.74
N GLY A 71 0.16 -2.07 -3.44
CA GLY A 71 -1.16 -2.55 -3.81
C GLY A 71 -2.27 -1.95 -2.95
N ALA A 72 -3.50 -2.33 -3.29
CA ALA A 72 -4.72 -1.96 -2.58
C ALA A 72 -5.54 -3.19 -2.23
N ALA A 73 -6.36 -3.09 -1.18
CA ALA A 73 -7.30 -4.12 -0.76
C ALA A 73 -8.65 -3.50 -0.34
N LEU A 74 -9.71 -4.32 -0.27
CA LEU A 74 -11.04 -3.88 0.15
C LEU A 74 -11.25 -4.01 1.66
N SER A 75 -10.31 -4.63 2.38
CA SER A 75 -10.33 -4.71 3.84
C SER A 75 -8.94 -4.52 4.44
N LEU A 76 -8.89 -4.05 5.70
CA LEU A 76 -7.63 -3.90 6.43
C LEU A 76 -6.91 -5.25 6.59
N ARG A 77 -7.64 -6.34 6.81
CA ARG A 77 -7.08 -7.69 6.95
C ARG A 77 -6.39 -8.15 5.67
N GLU A 78 -7.02 -7.93 4.52
CA GLU A 78 -6.41 -8.25 3.23
C GLU A 78 -5.21 -7.36 2.95
N ALA A 79 -5.26 -6.07 3.30
CA ALA A 79 -4.13 -5.17 3.13
C ALA A 79 -2.90 -5.61 3.95
N VAL A 80 -3.11 -6.07 5.20
CA VAL A 80 -2.04 -6.65 6.03
C VAL A 80 -1.46 -7.90 5.37
N PHE A 81 -2.32 -8.82 4.93
CA PHE A 81 -1.90 -10.05 4.26
C PHE A 81 -1.09 -9.76 2.98
N LEU A 82 -1.54 -8.81 2.16
CA LEU A 82 -0.84 -8.39 0.94
C LEU A 82 0.50 -7.73 1.25
N ALA A 83 0.56 -6.89 2.28
CA ALA A 83 1.80 -6.26 2.71
C ALA A 83 2.84 -7.31 3.15
N GLU A 84 2.46 -8.28 3.97
CA GLU A 84 3.32 -9.39 4.41
C GLU A 84 3.77 -10.26 3.25
N ARG A 85 2.84 -10.59 2.32
CA ARG A 85 3.17 -11.35 1.12
C ARG A 85 4.16 -10.61 0.21
N ARG A 86 4.08 -9.29 0.12
CA ARG A 86 4.90 -8.47 -0.78
C ARG A 86 6.27 -8.11 -0.19
N LEU A 87 6.29 -7.72 1.07
CA LEU A 87 7.50 -7.21 1.76
C LEU A 87 8.28 -8.33 2.46
N GLY A 88 7.69 -9.52 2.56
CA GLY A 88 8.29 -10.70 3.18
C GLY A 88 7.72 -10.97 4.57
N PRO A 89 8.01 -12.15 5.14
CA PRO A 89 7.36 -12.66 6.36
C PRO A 89 7.69 -11.90 7.65
N VAL A 90 8.49 -10.82 7.58
CA VAL A 90 9.00 -10.09 8.75
C VAL A 90 8.51 -8.65 8.72
N VAL A 91 7.20 -8.47 8.54
CA VAL A 91 6.57 -7.18 8.85
C VAL A 91 6.27 -7.18 10.35
N SER A 92 6.88 -6.25 11.07
CA SER A 92 6.60 -5.99 12.47
C SER A 92 5.63 -4.83 12.57
N TRP A 93 4.36 -5.13 12.86
CA TRP A 93 3.33 -4.11 13.00
C TRP A 93 3.38 -3.46 14.37
N ALA A 94 3.18 -2.14 14.42
CA ALA A 94 2.83 -1.44 15.65
C ALA A 94 1.33 -1.68 15.93
N ASP A 95 1.02 -2.00 17.19
CA ASP A 95 -0.35 -2.00 17.73
C ASP A 95 -0.75 -0.61 18.22
#